data_AF-A0A2J7ZMT3-F1
#
_entry.id   AF-A0A2J7ZMT3-F1
#
_cell.length_a   1.000
_cell.length_b   1.000
_cell.length_c   1.000
_cell.angle_alpha   90.00
_cell.angle_beta   90.00
_cell.angle_gamma   90.00
#
_symmetry.space_group_name_H-M   'P 1'
#
loop_
_entity.id
_entity.type
_entity.pdbx_description
1 polymer ?
#
loop_
_entity_poly.entity_id
_entity_poly.type
_entity_poly.pdbx_seq_one_letter_code
_entity_poly.pdbx_strand_id
1 'polypeptide(L)'
;MAPATKMADEEDAAWVERRRGGRTSDAVLSCPGCFTTLCIDCQRHEQHHSQYRAMFVRDCLVEEEGGAGGGPGGGGAGGAAAFDPAVGAGAGGGGAGGRRTKRAKPSAQYRRVRCGVCLTEVGAYEVEEELYHFFHVFPSNA
;
A
#
# COMPACT_ATOMS: atom_id res chain seq x y z
N MET A 1 5.11 -42.40 7.78
CA MET A 1 4.26 -41.74 6.76
C MET A 1 3.49 -40.63 7.48
N ALA A 2 3.66 -39.38 7.05
CA ALA A 2 3.53 -38.13 7.81
C ALA A 2 2.11 -37.75 8.30
N PRO A 3 1.85 -37.76 9.63
CA PRO A 3 0.64 -37.16 10.20
C PRO A 3 0.89 -35.79 10.88
N ALA A 4 2.15 -35.42 11.13
CA ALA A 4 2.49 -34.21 11.91
C ALA A 4 2.40 -32.90 11.11
N THR A 5 2.49 -32.94 9.77
CA THR A 5 2.43 -31.72 8.94
C THR A 5 1.00 -31.18 8.82
N LYS A 6 -0.01 -32.05 8.75
CA LYS A 6 -1.42 -31.61 8.65
C LYS A 6 -1.88 -30.77 9.84
N MET A 7 -1.48 -31.14 11.06
CA MET A 7 -1.92 -30.42 12.27
C MET A 7 -1.32 -29.02 12.34
N ALA A 8 -0.03 -28.87 11.98
CA ALA A 8 0.62 -27.56 11.96
C ALA A 8 -0.01 -26.63 10.91
N ASP A 9 -0.30 -27.15 9.72
CA ASP A 9 -0.97 -26.38 8.65
C ASP A 9 -2.39 -25.95 9.07
N GLU A 10 -3.12 -26.82 9.79
CA GLU A 10 -4.47 -26.53 10.31
C GLU A 10 -4.46 -25.47 11.42
N GLU A 11 -3.47 -25.51 12.33
CA GLU A 11 -3.29 -24.49 13.37
C GLU A 11 -2.94 -23.12 12.77
N ASP A 12 -2.06 -23.10 11.77
CA ASP A 12 -1.69 -21.87 11.05
C ASP A 12 -2.89 -21.30 10.28
N ALA A 13 -3.66 -22.14 9.59
CA ALA A 13 -4.88 -21.72 8.89
C ALA A 13 -5.91 -21.13 9.87
N ALA A 14 -6.11 -21.77 11.03
CA ALA A 14 -7.02 -21.28 12.06
C ALA A 14 -6.53 -19.97 12.71
N TRP A 15 -5.21 -19.77 12.83
CA TRP A 15 -4.63 -18.52 13.30
C TRP A 15 -4.87 -17.38 12.33
N VAL A 16 -4.66 -17.60 11.02
CA VAL A 16 -4.92 -16.62 9.96
C VAL A 16 -6.40 -16.26 9.93
N GLU A 17 -7.30 -17.24 9.97
CA GLU A 17 -8.75 -17.00 9.94
C GLU A 17 -9.21 -16.16 11.15
N ARG A 18 -8.68 -16.47 12.33
CA ARG A 18 -8.94 -15.68 13.55
C ARG A 18 -8.43 -14.25 13.44
N ARG A 19 -7.34 -14.04 12.70
CA ARG A 19 -6.78 -12.71 12.42
C ARG A 19 -7.62 -11.92 11.44
N ARG A 20 -8.23 -12.58 10.45
CA ARG A 20 -9.14 -11.99 9.46
C ARG A 20 -10.49 -11.62 10.07
N GLY A 21 -10.98 -12.42 11.01
CA GLY A 21 -12.29 -12.22 11.64
C GLY A 21 -13.44 -12.47 10.68
N GLY A 22 -13.31 -13.45 9.78
CA GLY A 22 -14.34 -13.84 8.80
C GLY A 22 -14.45 -12.96 7.56
N ARG A 23 -13.51 -12.04 7.33
CA ARG A 23 -13.45 -11.19 6.13
C ARG A 23 -12.63 -11.85 5.03
N THR A 24 -13.19 -11.90 3.83
CA THR A 24 -12.47 -12.32 2.62
C THR A 24 -11.57 -11.19 2.17
N SER A 25 -10.27 -11.44 2.13
CA SER A 25 -9.29 -10.49 1.60
C SER A 25 -8.75 -10.99 0.26
N ASP A 26 -8.40 -10.06 -0.62
CA ASP A 26 -7.82 -10.40 -1.92
C ASP A 26 -6.35 -10.83 -1.84
N ALA A 27 -5.58 -10.33 -0.87
CA ALA A 27 -4.15 -10.63 -0.73
C ALA A 27 -3.60 -10.33 0.67
N VAL A 28 -2.46 -10.94 0.99
CA VAL A 28 -1.57 -10.49 2.07
C VAL A 28 -0.46 -9.64 1.47
N LEU A 29 -0.22 -8.44 2.01
CA LEU A 29 0.75 -7.49 1.47
C LEU A 29 2.02 -7.48 2.30
N SER A 30 3.17 -7.59 1.63
CA SER A 30 4.50 -7.57 2.26
C SER A 30 5.35 -6.42 1.73
N CYS A 31 6.19 -5.86 2.61
CA CYS A 31 7.15 -4.82 2.24
C CYS A 31 8.19 -5.37 1.24
N PRO A 32 8.52 -4.65 0.17
CA PRO A 32 9.51 -5.14 -0.79
C PRO A 32 10.96 -5.05 -0.30
N GLY A 33 11.25 -4.20 0.70
CA GLY A 33 12.60 -4.04 1.26
C GLY A 33 12.98 -5.10 2.29
N CYS A 34 12.04 -5.49 3.15
CA CYS A 34 12.31 -6.38 4.29
C CYS A 34 11.32 -7.53 4.45
N PHE A 35 10.36 -7.69 3.52
CA PHE A 35 9.33 -8.73 3.55
C PHE A 35 8.43 -8.75 4.80
N THR A 36 8.47 -7.70 5.62
CA THR A 36 7.54 -7.55 6.75
C THR A 36 6.10 -7.46 6.24
N THR A 37 5.19 -8.20 6.86
CA THR A 37 3.76 -8.16 6.56
C THR A 37 3.17 -6.80 6.93
N LEU A 38 2.68 -6.06 5.94
CA LEU A 38 2.10 -4.72 6.11
C LEU A 38 0.58 -4.74 6.24
N CYS A 39 -0.08 -5.70 5.59
CA CYS A 39 -1.53 -5.82 5.63
C CYS A 39 -1.97 -7.26 5.40
N ILE A 40 -2.90 -7.73 6.23
CA ILE A 40 -3.49 -9.08 6.13
C ILE A 40 -4.89 -9.01 5.47
N ASP A 41 -5.58 -7.87 5.60
CA ASP A 41 -6.93 -7.66 5.07
C ASP A 41 -6.96 -6.43 4.16
N CYS A 42 -6.79 -6.69 2.86
CA CYS A 42 -6.88 -5.70 1.80
C CYS A 42 -7.90 -6.09 0.72
N GLN A 43 -8.42 -5.06 0.04
CA GLN A 43 -9.27 -5.17 -1.13
C GLN A 43 -8.50 -4.68 -2.36
N ARG A 44 -8.51 -5.47 -3.43
CA ARG A 44 -7.88 -5.13 -4.70
C ARG A 44 -8.72 -4.08 -5.41
N HIS A 45 -8.06 -3.03 -5.92
CA HIS A 45 -8.76 -1.98 -6.63
C HIS A 45 -9.37 -2.50 -7.94
N GLU A 46 -10.63 -2.13 -8.22
CA GLU A 46 -11.37 -2.61 -9.40
C GLU A 46 -10.70 -2.22 -10.72
N GLN A 47 -10.10 -1.03 -10.79
CA GLN A 47 -9.49 -0.50 -12.02
C GLN A 47 -7.99 -0.80 -12.11
N HIS A 48 -7.33 -1.07 -10.98
CA HIS A 48 -5.88 -1.25 -10.92
C HIS A 48 -5.53 -2.47 -10.08
N HIS A 49 -5.33 -3.58 -10.77
CA HIS A 49 -5.12 -4.88 -10.16
C HIS A 49 -3.84 -5.02 -9.32
N SER A 50 -2.89 -4.09 -9.44
CA SER A 50 -1.67 -4.00 -8.65
C SER A 50 -1.77 -3.04 -7.46
N GLN A 51 -2.95 -2.42 -7.26
CA GLN A 51 -3.19 -1.49 -6.17
C GLN A 51 -4.18 -2.10 -5.17
N TYR A 52 -3.90 -1.88 -3.90
CA TYR A 52 -4.65 -2.48 -2.80
C TYR A 52 -5.08 -1.40 -1.82
N ARG A 53 -6.35 -1.45 -1.43
CA ARG A 53 -6.96 -0.56 -0.44
C ARG A 53 -7.09 -1.30 0.88
N ALA A 54 -6.70 -0.66 1.97
CA ALA A 54 -6.79 -1.25 3.30
C ALA A 54 -7.13 -0.20 4.36
N MET A 55 -7.96 -0.61 5.33
CA MET A 55 -8.24 0.18 6.53
C MET A 55 -7.36 -0.24 7.71
N PHE A 56 -6.88 -1.49 7.74
CA PHE A 56 -6.08 -2.02 8.84
C PHE A 56 -4.69 -2.42 8.36
N VAL A 57 -3.71 -1.58 8.66
CA VAL A 57 -2.31 -1.80 8.32
C VAL A 57 -1.47 -2.01 9.58
N ARG A 58 -0.35 -2.69 9.42
CA ARG A 58 0.63 -2.96 10.49
C ARG A 58 2.00 -2.54 9.99
N ASP A 59 2.88 -2.20 10.94
CA ASP A 59 4.29 -1.90 10.64
C ASP A 59 4.44 -0.84 9.54
N CYS A 60 3.58 0.18 9.56
CA CYS A 60 3.57 1.31 8.63
C CYS A 60 3.69 2.64 9.40
N LEU A 61 4.40 3.60 8.81
CA LEU A 61 4.55 4.98 9.28
C LEU A 61 3.92 5.90 8.24
N VAL A 62 3.04 6.80 8.67
CA VAL A 62 2.46 7.84 7.82
C VAL A 62 3.20 9.15 8.08
N GLU A 63 3.77 9.77 7.05
CA GLU A 63 4.42 11.06 7.20
C GLU A 63 3.38 12.13 7.58
N GLU A 64 3.57 12.79 8.72
CA GLU A 64 2.73 13.90 9.12
C GLU A 64 3.10 15.18 8.36
N GLU A 65 2.08 15.93 7.94
CA GLU A 65 2.22 17.26 7.36
C GLU A 65 2.63 18.24 8.47
N GLY A 66 3.94 18.41 8.64
CA GLY A 66 4.53 19.44 9.49
C GLY A 66 5.10 18.93 10.81
N GLY A 67 6.33 18.40 10.79
CA GLY A 67 7.10 18.09 11.99
C GLY A 67 8.59 17.91 11.70
N ALA A 68 9.37 18.93 12.03
CA ALA A 68 10.83 18.94 11.93
C ALA A 68 11.47 17.77 12.71
N GLY A 69 12.27 16.95 12.02
CA GLY A 69 13.27 16.07 12.61
C GLY A 69 14.63 16.38 11.99
N GLY A 70 15.26 17.46 12.44
CA GLY A 70 16.60 17.86 12.01
C GLY A 70 17.65 16.85 12.48
N GLY A 71 18.21 16.11 11.54
CA GLY A 71 19.52 15.47 11.67
C GLY A 71 20.50 16.13 10.70
N PRO A 72 21.69 16.57 11.14
CA PRO A 72 22.71 17.07 10.22
C PRO A 72 23.42 15.87 9.58
N GLY A 73 23.12 15.56 8.33
CA GLY A 73 23.92 14.57 7.59
C GLY A 73 23.31 14.14 6.25
N GLY A 74 23.75 14.79 5.17
CA GLY A 74 23.67 14.30 3.78
C GLY A 74 22.24 14.25 3.20
N GLY A 75 21.83 15.15 2.31
CA GLY A 75 22.44 15.29 0.98
C GLY A 75 21.68 14.39 0.00
N GLY A 76 20.59 14.89 -0.57
CA GLY A 76 19.83 14.18 -1.59
C GLY A 76 18.52 14.89 -1.92
N ALA A 77 18.60 15.93 -2.76
CA ALA A 77 17.45 16.56 -3.37
C ALA A 77 16.73 15.55 -4.27
N GLY A 78 15.63 14.97 -3.78
CA GLY A 78 14.61 14.33 -4.58
C GLY A 78 13.34 15.13 -4.39
N GLY A 79 13.03 16.02 -5.34
CA GLY A 79 11.82 16.83 -5.30
C GLY A 79 10.60 15.95 -5.06
N ALA A 80 9.69 16.43 -4.23
CA ALA A 80 8.34 15.89 -4.12
C ALA A 80 7.65 16.04 -5.47
N ALA A 81 7.91 15.12 -6.40
CA ALA A 81 6.98 14.84 -7.47
C ALA A 81 5.73 14.33 -6.76
N ALA A 82 4.68 15.14 -6.77
CA ALA A 82 3.36 14.69 -6.39
C ALA A 82 3.09 13.41 -7.19
N PHE A 83 2.97 12.29 -6.48
CA PHE A 83 2.49 11.05 -7.04
C PHE A 83 1.06 11.31 -7.49
N ASP A 84 0.86 11.43 -8.80
CA ASP A 84 -0.47 11.50 -9.40
C ASP A 84 -0.96 10.04 -9.53
N PRO A 85 -1.97 9.62 -8.75
CA PRO A 85 -2.45 8.24 -8.73
C PRO A 85 -3.03 7.79 -10.08
N ALA A 86 -3.19 8.70 -11.07
CA ALA A 86 -3.65 8.36 -12.41
C ALA A 86 -2.53 7.94 -13.38
N VAL A 87 -1.26 8.21 -13.10
CA VAL A 87 -0.13 7.89 -13.99
C VAL A 87 0.68 6.72 -13.45
N GLY A 88 0.09 5.53 -13.61
CA GLY A 88 0.87 4.31 -13.70
C GLY A 88 1.79 4.35 -14.93
N ALA A 89 3.01 3.83 -14.78
CA ALA A 89 4.04 3.81 -15.81
C ALA A 89 3.53 3.23 -17.15
N GLY A 90 3.70 4.00 -18.24
CA GLY A 90 3.47 3.53 -19.61
C GLY A 90 3.73 4.63 -20.64
N ALA A 91 4.88 4.57 -21.32
CA ALA A 91 5.19 5.38 -22.48
C ALA A 91 4.33 4.97 -23.69
N GLY A 92 3.80 5.94 -24.44
CA GLY A 92 3.11 5.71 -25.72
C GLY A 92 2.41 6.97 -26.23
N GLY A 93 2.82 7.47 -27.39
CA GLY A 93 2.56 8.83 -27.84
C GLY A 93 1.20 9.14 -28.48
N GLY A 94 1.02 10.44 -28.75
CA GLY A 94 0.33 11.03 -29.90
C GLY A 94 -1.20 10.90 -29.97
N GLY A 95 -1.90 12.01 -29.80
CA GLY A 95 -3.30 12.12 -30.21
C GLY A 95 -3.99 13.39 -29.74
N ALA A 96 -4.04 14.40 -30.62
CA ALA A 96 -4.87 15.58 -30.45
C ALA A 96 -6.36 15.17 -30.41
N GLY A 97 -7.05 15.52 -29.33
CA GLY A 97 -8.47 15.25 -29.16
C GLY A 97 -8.98 15.84 -27.87
N GLY A 98 -9.45 17.08 -27.93
CA GLY A 98 -9.99 17.82 -26.78
C GLY A 98 -11.07 17.03 -26.06
N ARG A 99 -10.76 16.59 -24.84
CA ARG A 99 -11.70 15.93 -23.94
C ARG A 99 -11.91 16.87 -22.75
N ARG A 100 -13.18 17.24 -22.50
CA ARG A 100 -13.61 18.00 -21.31
C ARG A 100 -12.85 17.50 -20.09
N THR A 101 -12.05 18.36 -19.47
CA THR A 101 -11.44 18.08 -18.17
C THR A 101 -12.60 17.90 -17.17
N LYS A 102 -12.84 16.66 -16.74
CA LYS A 102 -13.71 16.41 -15.58
C LYS A 102 -13.12 17.22 -14.44
N ARG A 103 -13.94 18.07 -13.83
CA ARG A 103 -13.60 18.93 -12.70
C ARG A 103 -12.83 18.08 -11.67
N ALA A 104 -11.57 18.43 -11.43
CA ALA A 104 -10.76 17.75 -10.43
C ALA A 104 -11.52 17.80 -9.11
N LYS A 105 -11.71 16.63 -8.48
CA LYS A 105 -12.19 16.55 -7.10
C LYS A 105 -11.23 17.41 -6.26
N PRO A 106 -11.70 18.21 -5.28
CA PRO A 106 -10.81 18.93 -4.37
C PRO A 106 -9.71 17.95 -3.93
N SER A 107 -8.46 18.40 -4.00
CA SER A 107 -7.27 17.55 -3.90
C SER A 107 -7.32 16.74 -2.61
N ALA A 108 -7.71 15.47 -2.71
CA ALA A 108 -7.63 14.55 -1.59
C ALA A 108 -6.21 14.61 -1.03
N GLN A 109 -6.11 14.87 0.27
CA GLN A 109 -4.81 14.97 0.93
C GLN A 109 -4.25 13.55 1.06
N TYR A 110 -3.15 13.30 0.37
CA TYR A 110 -2.44 12.04 0.43
C TYR A 110 -1.13 12.23 1.21
N ARG A 111 -0.93 11.40 2.23
CA ARG A 111 0.32 11.32 3.00
C ARG A 111 1.13 10.10 2.58
N ARG A 112 2.45 10.22 2.55
CA ARG A 112 3.33 9.09 2.21
C ARG A 112 3.26 8.02 3.31
N VAL A 113 3.21 6.77 2.90
CA VAL A 113 3.24 5.60 3.79
C VAL A 113 4.56 4.86 3.58
N ARG A 114 5.30 4.67 4.67
CA ARG A 114 6.56 3.93 4.70
C ARG A 114 6.42 2.69 5.57
N CYS A 115 7.22 1.67 5.27
CA CYS A 115 7.40 0.55 6.19
C CYS A 115 8.06 1.03 7.48
N GLY A 116 7.52 0.67 8.64
CA GLY A 116 8.07 0.98 9.96
C GLY A 116 9.35 0.22 10.31
N VAL A 117 9.72 -0.80 9.52
CA VAL A 117 10.94 -1.60 9.74
C VAL A 117 12.11 -1.08 8.90
N CYS A 118 11.91 -0.93 7.58
CA CYS A 118 13.00 -0.56 6.67
C CYS A 118 12.81 0.81 5.98
N LEU A 119 11.76 1.56 6.33
CA LEU A 119 11.46 2.90 5.80
C LEU A 119 11.21 3.00 4.29
N THR A 120 11.12 1.86 3.61
CA THR A 120 10.74 1.77 2.20
C THR A 120 9.35 2.37 2.00
N GLU A 121 9.19 3.21 0.99
CA GLU A 121 7.89 3.76 0.59
C GLU A 121 7.03 2.66 -0.03
N VAL A 122 5.83 2.47 0.53
CA VAL A 122 4.95 1.33 0.21
C VAL A 122 3.58 1.77 -0.27
N GLY A 123 3.20 3.02 -0.02
CA GLY A 123 1.87 3.51 -0.37
C GLY A 123 1.62 4.98 -0.04
N ALA A 124 0.34 5.35 -0.13
CA ALA A 124 -0.20 6.64 0.27
C ALA A 124 -1.40 6.43 1.22
N TYR A 125 -1.59 7.35 2.14
CA TYR A 125 -2.72 7.40 3.06
C TYR A 125 -3.62 8.56 2.67
N GLU A 126 -4.87 8.25 2.33
CA GLU A 126 -5.92 9.23 2.03
C GLU A 126 -6.54 9.73 3.33
N VAL A 127 -6.37 11.02 3.63
CA VAL A 127 -6.83 11.59 4.90
C VAL A 127 -8.36 11.69 4.95
N GLU A 128 -9.03 11.98 3.83
CA GLU A 128 -10.49 12.14 3.80
C GLU A 128 -11.24 10.82 4.00
N GLU A 129 -10.74 9.73 3.41
CA GLU A 129 -11.36 8.40 3.47
C GLU A 129 -10.71 7.49 4.53
N GLU A 130 -9.72 8.02 5.28
CA GLU A 130 -8.89 7.29 6.24
C GLU A 130 -8.36 5.94 5.71
N LEU A 131 -7.96 5.94 4.43
CA LEU A 131 -7.69 4.72 3.67
C LEU A 131 -6.25 4.62 3.20
N TYR A 132 -5.64 3.45 3.34
CA TYR A 132 -4.31 3.16 2.80
C TYR A 132 -4.41 2.63 1.37
N HIS A 133 -3.63 3.23 0.47
CA HIS A 133 -3.44 2.83 -0.92
C HIS A 133 -2.03 2.30 -1.12
N PHE A 134 -1.87 0.99 -1.29
CA PHE A 134 -0.59 0.34 -1.54
C PHE A 134 -0.36 0.12 -3.05
N PHE A 135 0.85 0.41 -3.53
CA PHE A 135 1.23 0.26 -4.94
C PHE A 135 2.67 -0.28 -5.15
N HIS A 136 3.49 -0.34 -4.09
CA HIS A 136 4.85 -0.91 -4.11
C HIS A 136 4.99 -1.99 -3.04
N VAL A 137 4.18 -3.03 -3.15
CA VAL A 137 4.14 -4.15 -2.19
C VAL A 137 4.17 -5.48 -2.91
N PHE A 138 4.61 -6.54 -2.23
CA PHE A 138 4.48 -7.90 -2.72
C PHE A 138 3.16 -8.52 -2.23
N PRO A 139 2.19 -8.76 -3.14
CA PRO A 139 0.98 -9.48 -2.79
C PRO A 139 1.25 -10.99 -2.80
N SER A 140 0.79 -11.68 -1.75
CA SER A 140 0.72 -13.13 -1.66
C SER A 140 -0.73 -13.59 -1.60
N ASN A 141 -1.01 -14.80 -2.07
CA ASN A 141 -2.34 -15.39 -2.00
C ASN A 141 -2.85 -15.40 -0.54
N ALA A 142 -4.12 -15.01 -0.38
CA ALA A 142 -4.81 -14.90 0.90
C ALA A 142 -5.25 -16.25 1.46
#